data_AF-A0A0N8VKR9-F1
#
_entry.id   AF-A0A0N8VKR9-F1
#
_cell.length_a   1.000
_cell.length_b   1.000
_cell.length_c   1.000
_cell.angle_alpha   90.00
_cell.angle_beta   90.00
_cell.angle_gamma   90.00
#
_symmetry.space_group_name_H-M   'P 1'
#
loop_
_entity.id
_entity.type
_entity.pdbx_description
1 polymer ?
#
loop_
_entity_poly.entity_id
_entity_poly.type
_entity_poly.pdbx_seq_one_letter_code
_entity_poly.pdbx_strand_id
1 'polypeptide(L)'
;MPWIPKKAVEKTVYSSLLKMDNGRLISLKTKKKDRSVTIYKDNNLYKIIEDGFKNESYEIGDEKELKKMLKTLIEIEFPRSHEILVTSQEDKN
;
A
#
# COMPACT_ATOMS: atom_id res chain seq x y z
N MET A 1 -10.64 -12.02 -1.49
CA MET A 1 -9.68 -10.99 -1.04
C MET A 1 -8.72 -11.63 -0.05
N PRO A 2 -7.39 -11.60 -0.27
CA PRO A 2 -6.45 -12.26 0.63
C PRO A 2 -6.13 -11.38 1.85
N TRP A 3 -6.29 -11.96 3.03
CA TRP A 3 -5.61 -11.49 4.24
C TRP A 3 -4.17 -11.96 4.17
N ILE A 4 -3.22 -11.04 4.30
CA ILE A 4 -1.80 -11.35 4.20
C ILE A 4 -1.15 -11.09 5.55
N PRO A 5 -0.33 -12.01 6.07
CA PRO A 5 0.43 -11.79 7.30
C PRO A 5 1.28 -10.53 7.18
N LYS A 6 1.28 -9.65 8.19
CA LYS A 6 1.98 -8.35 8.18
C LYS A 6 3.42 -8.45 7.65
N LYS A 7 4.16 -9.48 8.06
CA LYS A 7 5.55 -9.75 7.64
C LYS A 7 5.72 -9.98 6.13
N ALA A 8 4.68 -10.48 5.45
CA ALA A 8 4.69 -10.77 4.02
C ALA A 8 4.07 -9.64 3.18
N VAL A 9 3.34 -8.70 3.79
CA VAL A 9 2.62 -7.64 3.09
C VAL A 9 3.57 -6.77 2.28
N GLU A 10 4.68 -6.30 2.86
CA GLU A 10 5.68 -5.47 2.16
C GLU A 10 6.10 -6.12 0.83
N LYS A 11 6.56 -7.38 0.89
CA LYS A 11 7.05 -8.11 -0.29
C LYS A 11 5.95 -8.35 -1.32
N THR A 12 4.76 -8.73 -0.88
CA THR A 12 3.64 -9.01 -1.79
C THR A 12 3.18 -7.74 -2.49
N VAL A 13 2.95 -6.66 -1.74
CA VAL A 13 2.50 -5.37 -2.29
C VAL A 13 3.54 -4.81 -3.25
N TYR A 14 4.82 -4.79 -2.85
CA TYR A 14 5.90 -4.35 -3.72
C TYR A 14 5.94 -5.15 -5.03
N SER A 15 5.91 -6.49 -4.95
CA SER A 15 5.92 -7.34 -6.15
C SER A 15 4.70 -7.14 -7.04
N SER A 16 3.53 -6.84 -6.46
CA SER A 16 2.31 -6.54 -7.20
C SER A 16 2.39 -5.16 -7.89
N LEU A 17 2.91 -4.13 -7.22
CA LEU A 17 3.10 -2.79 -7.79
C LEU A 17 4.05 -2.82 -9.00
N LEU A 18 5.11 -3.62 -8.93
CA LEU A 18 6.04 -3.77 -10.05
C LEU A 18 5.39 -4.42 -11.29
N LYS A 19 4.50 -5.39 -11.06
CA LYS A 19 3.86 -6.17 -12.13
C LYS A 19 2.59 -5.53 -12.69
N MET A 20 1.96 -4.61 -11.97
CA MET A 20 0.69 -4.04 -12.39
C MET A 20 0.87 -2.93 -13.42
N ASP A 21 -0.10 -2.81 -14.32
CA ASP A 21 -0.21 -1.72 -15.29
C ASP A 21 -0.47 -0.37 -14.60
N ASN A 22 -0.19 0.71 -15.32
CA ASN A 22 -0.50 2.07 -14.89
C ASN A 22 -2.03 2.26 -14.77
N GLY A 23 -2.47 3.15 -13.89
CA GLY A 23 -3.90 3.34 -13.61
C GLY A 23 -4.48 2.22 -12.76
N ARG A 24 -3.65 1.56 -11.95
CA ARG A 24 -4.09 0.61 -10.93
C ARG A 24 -3.72 1.10 -9.55
N LEU A 25 -4.45 0.60 -8.56
CA LEU A 25 -4.21 0.88 -7.16
C LEU A 25 -4.20 -0.39 -6.32
N ILE A 26 -3.43 -0.35 -5.23
CA ILE A 26 -3.46 -1.35 -4.18
C ILE A 26 -3.88 -0.66 -2.88
N SER A 27 -4.95 -1.14 -2.26
CA SER A 27 -5.41 -0.67 -0.95
C SER A 27 -5.17 -1.73 0.11
N LEU A 28 -4.52 -1.30 1.19
CA LEU A 28 -4.22 -2.02 2.41
C LEU A 28 -5.18 -1.55 3.49
N LYS A 29 -5.89 -2.46 4.15
CA LYS A 29 -6.85 -2.11 5.20
C LYS A 29 -6.68 -2.97 6.44
N THR A 30 -6.91 -2.38 7.61
CA THR A 30 -7.03 -3.13 8.86
C THR A 30 -8.29 -3.98 8.88
N LYS A 31 -8.35 -4.93 9.81
CA LYS A 31 -9.56 -5.74 10.04
C LYS A 31 -10.77 -4.92 10.45
N LYS A 32 -10.54 -3.85 11.21
CA LYS A 32 -11.58 -2.91 11.63
C LYS A 32 -11.94 -1.89 10.55
N LYS A 33 -11.17 -1.81 9.46
CA LYS A 33 -11.29 -0.83 8.37
C LYS A 33 -11.20 0.62 8.86
N ASP A 34 -10.56 0.83 10.00
CA ASP A 34 -10.32 2.13 10.65
C ASP A 34 -9.01 2.78 10.20
N ARG A 35 -8.15 2.03 9.50
CA ARG A 35 -6.92 2.54 8.89
C ARG A 35 -6.72 1.92 7.53
N SER A 36 -6.26 2.74 6.58
CA SER A 36 -5.94 2.30 5.24
C SER A 36 -4.71 2.99 4.67
N VAL A 37 -4.01 2.26 3.80
CA VAL A 37 -2.93 2.80 2.97
C VAL A 37 -3.25 2.42 1.54
N THR A 38 -3.39 3.39 0.66
CA THR A 38 -3.69 3.19 -0.75
C THR A 38 -2.52 3.65 -1.60
N ILE A 39 -2.03 2.79 -2.48
CA ILE A 39 -0.94 3.08 -3.40
C ILE A 39 -1.47 3.05 -4.82
N TYR A 40 -1.34 4.17 -5.54
CA TYR A 40 -1.66 4.32 -6.95
C TYR A 40 -0.36 4.27 -7.75
N LYS A 41 -0.39 3.58 -8.90
CA LYS A 41 0.70 3.64 -9.87
C LYS A 41 0.26 4.49 -11.06
N ASP A 42 0.91 5.63 -11.19
CA ASP A 42 0.72 6.56 -12.29
C ASP A 42 2.01 6.66 -13.10
N ASN A 43 2.07 5.93 -14.22
CA ASN A 43 3.23 5.88 -15.11
C ASN A 43 4.57 5.66 -14.39
N ASN A 44 5.28 6.74 -14.08
CA ASN A 44 6.59 6.72 -13.42
C ASN A 44 6.56 7.08 -11.93
N LEU A 45 5.39 7.34 -11.37
CA LEU A 45 5.20 7.77 -9.99
C LEU A 45 4.29 6.80 -9.23
N TYR A 46 4.59 6.63 -7.95
CA TYR A 46 3.77 5.94 -6.99
C TYR A 46 3.19 6.97 -6.03
N LYS A 47 1.87 7.14 -6.06
CA LYS A 47 1.18 8.00 -5.10
C LYS A 47 0.66 7.15 -3.96
N ILE A 48 1.15 7.40 -2.75
CA ILE A 48 0.74 6.71 -1.54
C ILE A 48 -0.14 7.65 -0.74
N ILE A 49 -1.30 7.19 -0.32
CA ILE A 49 -2.24 7.93 0.52
C ILE A 49 -2.47 7.09 1.78
N GLU A 50 -2.09 7.62 2.94
CA GLU A 50 -2.44 7.03 4.22
C GLU A 50 -3.67 7.72 4.81
N ASP A 51 -4.55 6.92 5.39
CA ASP A 51 -5.77 7.37 6.05
C ASP A 51 -5.91 6.54 7.33
N GLY A 52 -5.34 7.05 8.42
CA GLY A 52 -5.27 6.31 9.68
C GLY A 52 -4.65 7.09 10.83
N PHE A 53 -3.41 6.78 11.17
CA PHE A 53 -2.61 7.49 12.16
C PHE A 53 -2.23 8.88 11.66
N LYS A 54 -1.86 9.00 10.39
CA LYS A 54 -1.74 10.27 9.67
C LYS A 54 -2.65 10.25 8.44
N ASN A 55 -2.92 11.44 7.91
CA ASN A 55 -3.71 11.65 6.70
C ASN A 55 -2.83 12.40 5.68
N GLU A 56 -1.73 11.76 5.30
CA GLU A 56 -0.70 12.33 4.42
C GLU A 56 -0.69 11.60 3.07
N SER A 57 -0.18 12.30 2.05
CA SER A 57 0.05 11.72 0.73
C SER A 57 1.49 11.94 0.30
N TYR A 58 2.08 10.92 -0.30
CA TYR A 58 3.46 10.91 -0.78
C TYR A 58 3.51 10.55 -2.25
N GLU A 59 4.45 11.16 -2.97
CA GLU A 59 4.74 10.84 -4.37
C GLU A 59 6.17 10.35 -4.46
N ILE A 60 6.34 9.12 -4.93
CA ILE A 60 7.63 8.44 -4.99
C ILE A 60 7.91 8.07 -6.45
N GLY A 61 9.03 8.54 -6.99
CA GLY A 61 9.49 8.14 -8.34
C GLY A 61 10.50 6.99 -8.35
N ASP A 62 11.09 6.65 -7.20
CA ASP A 62 12.12 5.61 -7.08
C ASP A 62 11.59 4.34 -6.38
N GLU A 63 11.83 3.18 -7.00
CA GLU A 63 11.33 1.89 -6.49
C GLU A 63 11.98 1.48 -5.16
N LYS A 64 13.25 1.86 -4.90
CA LYS A 64 13.91 1.54 -3.63
C LYS A 64 13.36 2.40 -2.51
N GLU A 65 13.07 3.67 -2.77
CA GLU A 65 12.38 4.55 -1.85
C GLU A 65 10.96 4.06 -1.55
N LEU A 66 10.21 3.61 -2.58
CA LEU A 66 8.89 3.02 -2.42
C LEU A 66 8.92 1.85 -1.43
N LYS A 67 9.89 0.93 -1.60
CA LYS A 67 10.03 -0.22 -0.71
C LYS A 67 10.31 0.20 0.74
N LYS A 68 11.19 1.17 0.96
CA LYS A 68 11.48 1.70 2.29
C LYS A 68 10.24 2.36 2.91
N MET A 69 9.54 3.17 2.12
CA MET A 69 8.35 3.88 2.55
C MET A 69 7.23 2.90 2.94
N LEU A 70 6.98 1.88 2.11
CA LEU A 70 6.00 0.82 2.41
C LEU A 70 6.30 0.14 3.74
N LYS A 71 7.57 -0.20 4.00
CA LYS A 71 7.97 -0.82 5.27
C LYS A 71 7.65 0.10 6.46
N THR A 72 8.01 1.37 6.36
CA THR A 72 7.75 2.37 7.40
C THR A 72 6.25 2.52 7.65
N LEU A 73 5.46 2.71 6.59
CA LEU A 73 4.00 2.85 6.69
C LEU A 73 3.33 1.60 7.28
N ILE A 74 3.79 0.40 6.92
CA ILE A 74 3.26 -0.85 7.48
C ILE A 74 3.51 -0.92 9.00
N GLU A 75 4.67 -0.46 9.46
CA GLU A 75 5.01 -0.44 10.88
C GLU A 75 4.23 0.61 11.67
N ILE A 76 4.05 1.81 11.11
CA ILE A 76 3.36 2.93 11.77
C ILE A 76 1.83 2.74 11.74
N GLU A 77 1.25 2.35 10.59
CA GLU A 77 -0.21 2.27 10.43
C GLU A 77 -0.78 0.97 10.97
N PHE A 78 -0.01 -0.11 10.89
CA PHE A 78 -0.44 -1.44 11.28
C PHE A 78 0.43 -2.03 12.40
N PRO A 79 0.69 -1.33 13.52
CA PRO A 79 1.64 -1.77 14.54
C PRO A 79 1.17 -3.06 15.24
N ARG A 80 -0.15 -3.19 15.44
CA ARG A 80 -0.78 -4.32 16.16
C ARG A 80 -1.52 -5.30 15.26
N SER A 81 -1.47 -5.11 13.94
CA SER A 81 -2.16 -5.98 12.99
C SER A 81 -1.32 -7.23 12.72
N HIS A 82 -1.92 -8.41 12.87
CA HIS A 82 -1.29 -9.67 12.49
C HIS A 82 -1.43 -9.94 10.99
N GLU A 83 -2.56 -9.52 10.43
CA GLU A 83 -2.92 -9.65 9.02
C GLU A 83 -3.47 -8.33 8.49
N ILE A 84 -3.19 -8.07 7.21
CA ILE A 84 -3.65 -6.87 6.50
C ILE A 84 -4.45 -7.34 5.29
N LEU A 85 -5.60 -6.72 5.07
CA LEU A 85 -6.40 -6.96 3.88
C LEU A 85 -5.75 -6.25 2.70
N VAL A 86 -5.39 -7.00 1.66
CA VAL A 86 -4.80 -6.44 0.44
C VAL A 86 -5.78 -6.56 -0.71
N THR A 87 -6.07 -5.44 -1.36
CA THR A 87 -6.98 -5.37 -2.51
C THR A 87 -6.33 -4.61 -3.65
N SER A 88 -6.33 -5.19 -4.85
CA SER A 88 -5.95 -4.50 -6.08
C SER A 88 -7.21 -4.07 -6.81
N GLN A 89 -7.28 -2.82 -7.26
CA GLN A 89 -8.38 -2.30 -8.05
C GLN A 89 -7.82 -1.55 -9.25
N GLU A 90 -8.59 -1.51 -10.32
CA GLU A 90 -8.32 -0.63 -11.45
C GLU A 90 -8.85 0.75 -11.09
N ASP A 91 -8.05 1.79 -11.36
CA ASP A 91 -8.48 3.17 -11.22
C ASP A 91 -9.56 3.39 -12.29
N LYS A 92 -10.83 3.30 -11.87
CA LYS A 92 -11.96 3.59 -12.74
C LYS A 92 -12.04 5.11 -12.87
N ASN A 93 -11.26 5.64 -13.82
CA ASN A 93 -11.50 6.96 -14.39
C ASN A 93 -12.89 7.01 -15.05
#